data_AF-A0A1V5PCH0-F1
#
_entry.id   AF-A0A1V5PCH0-F1
#
_cell.length_a   1.000
_cell.length_b   1.000
_cell.length_c   1.000
_cell.angle_alpha   90.00
_cell.angle_beta   90.00
_cell.angle_gamma   90.00
#
_symmetry.space_group_name_H-M   'P 1'
#
loop_
_entity.id
_entity.type
_entity.pdbx_description
1 polymer ?
#
loop_
_entity_poly.entity_id
_entity_poly.type
_entity_poly.pdbx_seq_one_letter_code
_entity_poly.pdbx_strand_id
1 'polypeptide(L)' 'MKIYLDTCCLNRPFDDQTQDRNRLEAEAIMIILLNLASDKWI' A
#
# COMPACT_ATOMS: atom_id res chain seq x y z
N MET A 1 4.98 15.11 7.09
CA MET A 1 6.03 14.08 6.88
C MET A 1 6.14 13.73 5.39
N LYS A 2 7.29 13.32 4.86
CA LYS A 2 7.41 12.83 3.46
C LYS A 2 7.55 11.31 3.46
N ILE A 3 6.70 10.62 2.68
CA ILE A 3 6.77 9.16 2.49
C ILE A 3 7.24 8.91 1.05
N TYR A 4 8.20 8.00 0.90
CA TYR A 4 8.65 7.53 -0.40
C TYR A 4 8.25 6.07 -0.55
N LEU A 5 7.53 5.77 -1.63
CA LEU A 5 7.12 4.43 -2.01
C LEU A 5 7.93 4.00 -3.24
N ASP A 6 8.47 2.79 -3.21
CA ASP A 6 8.98 2.17 -4.43
C ASP A 6 7.84 1.97 -5.42
N THR A 7 8.14 2.05 -6.71
CA THR A 7 7.14 1.90 -7.77
C THR A 7 6.45 0.54 -7.74
N CYS A 8 7.13 -0.50 -7.25
CA CYS A 8 6.57 -1.84 -7.10
C CYS A 8 5.47 -1.92 -6.03
N CYS A 9 5.47 -1.04 -5.03
CA CYS A 9 4.45 -1.03 -3.99
C CYS A 9 3.06 -0.75 -4.58
N LEU A 10 2.98 0.08 -5.62
CA LEU A 10 1.72 0.38 -6.31
C LEU A 10 1.17 -0.82 -7.10
N ASN A 11 2.02 -1.80 -7.42
CA ASN A 11 1.63 -3.02 -8.13
C ASN A 11 1.13 -4.12 -7.19
N ARG A 12 1.45 -4.07 -5.88
CA ARG A 12 1.08 -5.11 -4.90
C ARG A 12 -0.40 -5.50 -4.87
N PRO A 13 -1.37 -4.57 -5.02
CA PRO A 13 -2.78 -4.93 -5.09
C PRO A 13 -3.18 -5.77 -6.31
N PHE A 14 -2.32 -5.85 -7.32
CA PHE A 14 -2.54 -6.59 -8.56
C PHE A 14 -1.74 -7.89 -8.64
N ASP A 15 -0.85 -8.15 -7.67
CA ASP A 15 -0.13 -9.43 -7.57
C ASP A 15 -1.09 -10.57 -7.23
N ASP A 16 -0.62 -11.81 -7.36
CA ASP A 16 -1.36 -12.99 -6.93
C ASP A 16 -1.62 -12.96 -5.41
N GLN A 17 -2.89 -12.74 -5.06
CA GLN A 17 -3.37 -12.60 -3.68
C GLN A 17 -3.62 -13.95 -2.98
N THR A 18 -3.38 -15.09 -3.64
CA THR A 18 -3.51 -16.41 -3.01
C THR A 18 -2.46 -16.63 -1.92
N GLN A 19 -1.33 -15.92 -2.01
CA GLN A 19 -0.32 -15.89 -0.95
C GLN A 19 -0.66 -14.80 0.07
N ASP A 20 -0.77 -15.17 1.34
CA ASP A 20 -1.09 -14.25 2.43
C ASP A 20 -0.12 -13.05 2.50
N ARG A 21 1.17 -13.25 2.19
CA ARG A 21 2.14 -12.16 2.15
C ARG A 21 1.71 -11.07 1.17
N ASN A 22 1.41 -11.45 -0.07
CA ASN A 22 1.06 -10.49 -1.12
C ASN A 22 -0.23 -9.74 -0.78
N ARG A 23 -1.20 -10.46 -0.20
CA ARG A 23 -2.46 -9.88 0.28
C ARG A 23 -2.25 -8.86 1.39
N LEU A 24 -1.47 -9.22 2.41
CA LEU A 24 -1.17 -8.31 3.52
C LEU A 24 -0.36 -7.09 3.07
N GLU A 25 0.60 -7.27 2.16
CA GLU A 25 1.35 -6.15 1.57
C GLU A 25 0.43 -5.22 0.77
N ALA A 26 -0.46 -5.76 -0.06
CA ALA A 26 -1.46 -4.98 -0.81
C ALA A 26 -2.39 -4.17 0.11
N GLU A 27 -2.93 -4.81 1.16
CA GLU A 27 -3.76 -4.16 2.17
C GLU A 27 -3.01 -3.02 2.86
N ALA A 28 -1.76 -3.23 3.26
CA ALA A 28 -0.93 -2.22 3.88
C ALA A 28 -0.70 -1.00 2.97
N ILE A 29 -0.39 -1.23 1.69
CA ILE A 29 -0.23 -0.15 0.70
C ILE A 29 -1.54 0.63 0.53
N MET A 30 -2.68 -0.04 0.43
CA MET A 30 -3.97 0.63 0.33
C MET A 30 -4.27 1.50 1.55
N ILE A 31 -3.97 1.02 2.76
CA ILE A 31 -4.14 1.79 4.00
C ILE A 31 -3.24 3.04 3.99
N ILE A 32 -1.98 2.92 3.57
CA ILE A 32 -1.06 4.05 3.48
C ILE A 32 -1.60 5.09 2.50
N LEU A 33 -2.02 4.67 1.30
CA LEU A 33 -2.56 5.57 0.27
C LEU A 33 -3.85 6.26 0.72
N LEU A 34 -4.76 5.54 1.38
CA LEU A 34 -6.01 6.11 1.91
C LEU A 34 -5.74 7.17 2.99
N ASN A 35 -4.77 6.93 3.87
CA ASN A 35 -4.42 7.89 4.90
C ASN A 35 -3.72 9.13 4.32
N LEU A 36 -2.85 8.96 3.32
CA LEU A 36 -2.26 10.06 2.57
C LEU A 36 -3.33 10.90 1.87
N ALA A 37 -4.27 10.25 1.18
CA ALA A 37 -5.36 10.94 0.48
C ALA A 37 -6.35 11.65 1.42
N SER A 38 -6.44 11.20 2.67
CA SER A 38 -7.32 11.78 3.68
C SER A 38 -6.63 12.82 4.58
N ASP A 39 -5.37 13.19 4.31
CA ASP A 39 -4.53 14.01 5.19
C ASP A 39 -4.52 13.52 6.66
N LYS A 40 -4.65 12.21 6.87
CA LYS A 40 -4.63 11.58 8.21
C LYS A 40 -3.22 11.25 8.70
N TRP A 41 -2.24 11.37 7.83
CA TRP A 41 -0.82 11.22 8.16
C TRP A 41 -0.19 12.61 8.36
N ILE A 42 -0.46 13.19 9.53
CA ILE A 42 0.10 14.46 10.01
C ILE A 42 1.16 14.16 11.07
#